data_AF-A0A1C2ISJ0-F1
#
_entry.id   AF-A0A1C2ISJ0-F1
#
_cell.length_a   1.000
_cell.length_b   1.000
_cell.length_c   1.000
_cell.angle_alpha   90.00
_cell.angle_beta   90.00
_cell.angle_gamma   90.00
#
_symmetry.space_group_name_H-M   'P 1'
#
loop_
_entity.id
_entity.type
_entity.pdbx_description
1 polymer ?
#
loop_
_entity_poly.entity_id
_entity_poly.type
_entity_poly.pdbx_seq_one_letter_code
_entity_poly.pdbx_strand_id
1 'polypeptide(L)'
;MEQSDTAKKFNEVRFQIGNIRATLSNHEHANTLREETVSAMKELLEFSEESGLTDNAWFHASVTEGADNAAVIRGIVRAMRAESRGELRPFVEDFGTASEASAL
;
A
#
# COMPACT_ATOMS: atom_id res chain seq x y z
N MET A 1 28.87 14.25 22.84
CA MET A 1 27.42 14.35 22.55
C MET A 1 27.32 14.68 21.08
N GLU A 2 26.71 13.81 20.29
CA GLU A 2 26.03 14.14 19.02
C GLU A 2 25.34 12.84 18.56
N GLN A 3 24.21 12.52 19.21
CA GLN A 3 23.22 11.66 18.57
C GLN A 3 22.50 12.58 17.58
N SER A 4 22.88 12.50 16.31
CA SER A 4 22.11 13.12 15.24
C SER A 4 20.82 12.32 15.11
N ASP A 5 19.80 12.72 15.88
CA ASP A 5 18.41 12.33 15.66
C ASP A 5 17.98 12.91 14.31
N THR A 6 18.30 12.18 13.24
CA THR A 6 17.63 12.38 11.96
C THR A 6 16.22 11.84 12.15
N ALA A 7 15.31 12.67 12.65
CA ALA A 7 13.91 12.33 12.73
C ALA A 7 13.45 11.90 11.33
N LYS A 8 13.27 10.59 11.12
CA LYS A 8 12.76 10.05 9.85
C LYS A 8 11.43 10.74 9.58
N LYS A 9 11.36 11.50 8.48
CA LYS A 9 10.10 12.10 8.04
C LYS A 9 9.24 11.00 7.43
N PHE A 10 8.06 10.83 8.00
CA PHE A 10 7.05 9.90 7.50
C PHE A 10 5.98 10.68 6.74
N ASN A 11 5.60 10.17 5.59
CA ASN A 11 4.45 10.61 4.81
C ASN A 11 3.34 9.56 4.93
N GLU A 12 2.10 10.00 4.93
CA GLU A 12 0.97 9.09 4.85
C GLU A 12 0.57 8.92 3.39
N VAL A 13 0.42 7.68 2.95
CA VAL A 13 -0.12 7.33 1.64
C VAL A 13 -1.43 6.58 1.84
N ARG A 14 -2.43 6.95 1.04
CA ARG A 14 -3.78 6.36 1.08
C ARG A 14 -4.17 5.88 -0.30
N PHE A 15 -4.75 4.69 -0.36
CA PHE A 15 -5.28 4.09 -1.57
C PHE A 15 -6.73 3.67 -1.34
N GLN A 16 -7.61 4.00 -2.27
CA GLN A 16 -8.97 3.48 -2.31
C GLN A 16 -9.10 2.56 -3.51
N ILE A 17 -9.72 1.39 -3.33
CA ILE A 17 -9.84 0.39 -4.41
C ILE A 17 -10.56 0.94 -5.64
N GLY A 18 -11.66 1.69 -5.45
CA GLY A 18 -12.35 2.35 -6.56
C GLY A 18 -11.46 3.31 -7.35
N ASN A 19 -10.58 4.05 -6.67
CA ASN A 19 -9.65 4.98 -7.34
C ASN A 19 -8.57 4.22 -8.11
N ILE A 20 -8.05 3.13 -7.57
CA ILE A 20 -7.09 2.27 -8.29
C ILE A 20 -7.73 1.69 -9.55
N ARG A 21 -8.97 1.20 -9.45
CA ARG A 21 -9.73 0.66 -10.59
C ARG A 21 -9.99 1.74 -11.65
N ALA A 22 -10.37 2.94 -11.24
CA ALA A 22 -10.57 4.08 -12.14
C ALA A 22 -9.26 4.51 -12.82
N THR A 23 -8.15 4.59 -12.07
CA THR A 23 -6.81 4.91 -12.59
C THR A 23 -6.36 3.90 -13.63
N LEU A 24 -6.52 2.60 -13.36
CA LEU A 24 -6.13 1.55 -14.32
C LEU A 24 -7.06 1.48 -15.54
N SER A 25 -8.33 1.85 -15.39
CA SER A 25 -9.30 1.92 -16.50
C SER A 25 -9.06 3.15 -17.39
N ASN A 26 -8.51 4.23 -16.83
CA ASN A 26 -8.14 5.42 -17.58
C ASN A 26 -6.76 5.24 -18.22
N HIS A 27 -6.76 4.84 -19.49
CA HIS A 27 -5.55 4.57 -20.28
C HIS A 27 -4.55 5.74 -20.30
N GLU A 28 -5.02 6.99 -20.38
CA GLU A 28 -4.12 8.16 -20.36
C GLU A 28 -3.40 8.28 -19.02
N HIS A 29 -4.12 8.09 -17.92
CA HIS A 29 -3.53 8.15 -16.59
C HIS A 29 -2.57 6.97 -16.35
N ALA A 30 -2.97 5.76 -16.74
CA ALA A 30 -2.16 4.57 -16.61
C ALA A 30 -0.81 4.70 -17.38
N ASN A 31 -0.81 5.32 -18.56
CA ASN A 31 0.39 5.52 -19.36
C ASN A 31 1.37 6.55 -18.77
N THR A 32 0.93 7.40 -17.85
CA THR A 32 1.82 8.32 -17.13
C THR A 32 2.49 7.68 -15.92
N LEU A 33 2.00 6.53 -15.47
CA LEU A 33 2.56 5.79 -14.36
C LEU A 33 3.71 4.89 -14.83
N ARG A 34 4.67 4.68 -13.93
CA ARG A 34 5.70 3.65 -14.12
C ARG A 34 5.06 2.27 -14.17
N GLU A 35 5.58 1.39 -15.02
CA GLU A 35 5.04 0.04 -15.25
C GLU A 35 4.96 -0.77 -13.95
N GLU A 36 5.95 -0.64 -13.06
CA GLU A 36 5.97 -1.32 -11.77
C GLU A 36 4.82 -0.87 -10.87
N THR A 37 4.48 0.42 -10.90
CA THR A 37 3.32 0.95 -10.16
C THR A 37 2.02 0.39 -10.71
N VAL A 38 1.88 0.33 -12.04
CA VAL A 38 0.71 -0.27 -12.71
C VAL A 38 0.57 -1.75 -12.34
N SER A 39 1.67 -2.49 -12.34
CA SER A 39 1.69 -3.90 -11.91
C SER A 39 1.26 -4.04 -10.46
N ALA A 40 1.84 -3.27 -9.53
CA ALA A 40 1.49 -3.33 -8.12
C ALA A 40 0.01 -2.96 -7.87
N MET A 41 -0.52 -1.98 -8.59
CA MET A 41 -1.95 -1.63 -8.54
C MET A 41 -2.85 -2.78 -8.98
N LYS A 42 -2.47 -3.54 -10.02
CA LYS A 42 -3.20 -4.73 -10.45
C LYS A 42 -3.15 -5.84 -9.40
N GLU A 43 -1.99 -6.07 -8.78
CA GLU A 43 -1.83 -7.03 -7.67
C GLU A 43 -2.75 -6.68 -6.48
N LEU A 44 -2.90 -5.39 -6.17
CA LEU A 44 -3.81 -4.92 -5.12
C LEU A 44 -5.29 -5.14 -5.49
N LEU A 45 -5.68 -4.90 -6.74
CA LEU A 45 -7.04 -5.17 -7.20
C LEU A 45 -7.37 -6.66 -7.17
N GLU A 46 -6.45 -7.51 -7.63
CA GLU A 46 -6.61 -8.97 -7.60
C GLU A 46 -6.79 -9.46 -6.15
N PHE A 47 -5.94 -9.02 -5.22
CA PHE A 47 -6.10 -9.33 -3.81
C PHE A 47 -7.45 -8.86 -3.24
N SER A 48 -7.89 -7.66 -3.65
CA SER A 48 -9.16 -7.09 -3.19
C SER A 48 -10.36 -7.92 -3.64
N GLU A 49 -10.33 -8.39 -4.89
CA GLU A 49 -11.35 -9.27 -5.46
C GLU A 49 -11.37 -10.65 -4.77
N GLU A 50 -10.20 -11.26 -4.55
CA GLU A 50 -10.06 -12.50 -3.80
C GLU A 50 -10.60 -12.39 -2.35
N SER A 51 -10.43 -11.22 -1.73
CA SER A 51 -10.79 -10.97 -0.34
C SER A 51 -12.21 -10.41 -0.17
N GLY A 52 -12.95 -10.19 -1.26
CA GLY A 52 -14.30 -9.60 -1.23
C GLY A 52 -14.32 -8.13 -0.81
N LEU A 53 -13.21 -7.41 -0.93
CA LEU A 53 -13.13 -5.98 -0.63
C LEU A 53 -13.82 -5.17 -1.71
N THR A 54 -14.63 -4.21 -1.27
CA THR A 54 -15.41 -3.34 -2.17
C THR A 54 -14.57 -2.16 -2.65
N ASP A 55 -15.06 -1.44 -3.67
CA ASP A 55 -14.43 -0.20 -4.15
C ASP A 55 -14.34 0.90 -3.07
N ASN A 56 -15.10 0.79 -1.98
CA ASN A 56 -15.05 1.70 -0.83
C ASN A 56 -13.96 1.34 0.18
N ALA A 57 -13.24 0.22 0.00
CA ALA A 57 -12.14 -0.17 0.88
C ALA A 57 -10.95 0.79 0.75
N TRP A 58 -10.36 1.11 1.90
CA TRP A 58 -9.22 2.00 2.04
C TRP A 58 -8.01 1.27 2.62
N PHE A 59 -6.84 1.59 2.08
CA PHE A 59 -5.55 1.16 2.60
C PHE A 59 -4.73 2.38 2.94
N HIS A 60 -4.19 2.42 4.16
CA HIS A 60 -3.32 3.47 4.61
C HIS A 60 -1.92 2.89 4.92
N ALA A 61 -0.87 3.67 4.65
CA ALA A 61 0.49 3.30 5.02
C ALA A 61 1.27 4.55 5.41
N SER A 62 2.05 4.46 6.49
CA SER A 62 3.02 5.48 6.85
C SER A 62 4.37 5.09 6.26
N VAL A 63 4.87 5.87 5.30
CA VAL A 63 6.06 5.52 4.53
C VAL A 63 7.13 6.58 4.75
N THR A 64 8.40 6.21 4.62
CA THR A 64 9.48 7.19 4.63
C THR A 64 9.38 8.12 3.42
N GLU A 65 9.81 9.37 3.57
CA GLU A 65 9.89 10.32 2.46
C GLU A 65 10.67 9.72 1.26
N GLY A 66 10.10 9.84 0.06
CA GLY A 66 10.68 9.27 -1.17
C GLY A 66 10.43 7.77 -1.39
N ALA A 67 9.60 7.11 -0.56
CA ALA A 67 9.24 5.72 -0.76
C ALA A 67 8.61 5.47 -2.15
N ASP A 68 9.00 4.34 -2.76
CA ASP A 68 8.51 3.94 -4.06
C ASP A 68 7.06 3.43 -3.97
N ASN A 69 6.13 4.04 -4.72
CA ASN A 69 4.71 3.67 -4.69
C ASN A 69 4.46 2.18 -4.98
N ALA A 70 5.20 1.57 -5.91
CA ALA A 70 5.02 0.15 -6.22
C ALA A 70 5.46 -0.73 -5.04
N ALA A 71 6.58 -0.39 -4.40
CA ALA A 71 7.04 -1.07 -3.19
C ALA A 71 6.03 -0.93 -2.03
N VAL A 72 5.46 0.26 -1.83
CA VAL A 72 4.44 0.51 -0.80
C VAL A 72 3.19 -0.34 -1.05
N ILE A 73 2.64 -0.31 -2.27
CA ILE A 73 1.44 -1.08 -2.62
C ILE A 73 1.68 -2.59 -2.43
N ARG A 74 2.84 -3.10 -2.87
CA ARG A 74 3.20 -4.52 -2.66
C ARG A 74 3.39 -4.88 -1.20
N GLY A 75 3.98 -3.98 -0.41
CA GLY A 75 4.11 -4.15 1.04
C GLY A 75 2.75 -4.33 1.70
N ILE A 76 1.76 -3.50 1.32
CA ILE A 76 0.37 -3.62 1.78
C ILE A 76 -0.20 -4.99 1.40
N VAL A 77 -0.14 -5.38 0.12
CA VAL A 77 -0.67 -6.68 -0.33
C VAL A 77 -0.04 -7.84 0.43
N ARG A 78 1.29 -7.82 0.63
CA ARG A 78 2.01 -8.85 1.37
C ARG A 78 1.57 -8.92 2.83
N ALA A 79 1.43 -7.77 3.50
CA ALA A 79 0.97 -7.71 4.89
C ALA A 79 -0.44 -8.27 5.04
N MET A 80 -1.37 -7.86 4.17
CA MET A 80 -2.76 -8.32 4.19
C MET A 80 -2.88 -9.82 3.86
N ARG A 81 -2.08 -10.33 2.91
CA ARG A 81 -2.03 -11.77 2.61
C ARG A 81 -1.43 -12.58 3.76
N ALA A 82 -0.47 -12.02 4.51
CA ALA A 82 0.05 -12.68 5.71
C ALA A 82 -1.00 -12.69 6.83
N GLU A 83 -1.75 -11.61 6.99
CA GLU A 83 -2.89 -11.53 7.91
C GLU A 83 -3.96 -12.58 7.62
N SER A 84 -4.38 -12.69 6.37
CA SER A 84 -5.43 -13.65 5.98
C SER A 84 -5.04 -15.12 6.20
N ARG A 85 -3.73 -15.43 6.23
CA ARG A 85 -3.21 -16.76 6.58
C ARG A 85 -2.99 -16.98 8.08
N GLY A 86 -3.25 -15.97 8.91
CA GLY A 86 -2.94 -16.01 10.34
C GLY A 86 -1.43 -16.00 10.63
N GLU A 87 -0.62 -15.51 9.68
CA GLU A 87 0.84 -15.51 9.72
C GLU A 87 1.43 -14.20 10.23
N LEU A 88 0.60 -13.24 10.68
CA LEU A 88 1.06 -12.02 11.32
C LEU A 88 1.73 -12.33 12.67
N ARG A 89 2.99 -12.75 12.61
CA ARG A 89 3.98 -12.38 13.62
C ARG A 89 4.17 -10.87 13.50
N PRO A 90 4.52 -10.12 14.56
CA PRO A 90 4.77 -8.68 14.48
C PRO A 90 5.74 -8.40 13.33
N PHE A 91 5.20 -7.93 12.21
CA PHE A 91 5.90 -7.78 10.94
C PHE A 91 6.45 -6.36 10.93
N VAL A 92 7.57 -6.16 11.63
CA VAL A 92 8.38 -4.95 11.50
C VAL A 92 9.36 -5.20 10.35
N GLU A 93 8.88 -5.19 9.11
CA GLU A 93 9.77 -4.83 8.00
C GLU A 93 9.94 -3.32 8.06
N ASP A 94 11.20 -2.87 8.06
CA ASP A 94 11.62 -1.49 8.29
C ASP A 94 11.22 -0.58 7.10
N PHE A 95 9.91 -0.39 6.92
CA PHE A 95 9.29 0.50 5.94
C PHE A 95 8.12 1.27 6.57
N GLY A 96 8.23 1.69 7.84
CA GLY A 96 7.23 2.52 8.49
C GLY A 96 5.93 1.77 8.81
N THR A 97 5.64 1.72 10.11
CA THR A 97 4.41 1.28 10.78
C THR A 97 3.24 0.82 9.89
N ALA A 98 2.91 -0.47 10.05
CA ALA A 98 1.66 -1.09 9.63
C ALA A 98 0.45 -0.26 10.11
N SER A 99 -0.43 0.13 9.19
CA SER A 99 -1.67 0.80 9.55
C SER A 99 -2.75 -0.22 9.93
N GLU A 100 -3.55 0.15 10.93
CA GLU A 100 -4.74 -0.56 11.36
C GLU A 100 -5.82 -0.50 10.26
N ALA A 101 -6.25 -1.67 9.77
CA ALA A 101 -7.47 -1.77 8.98
C ALA A 101 -8.68 -1.54 9.91
N SER A 102 -9.26 -0.34 9.90
CA SER A 102 -10.56 -0.08 10.54
C SER A 102 -11.69 -0.39 9.55
N ALA A 103 -12.47 -1.44 9.83
CA ALA A 103 -13.78 -1.63 9.23
C ALA A 103 -14.81 -0.76 9.99
N LEU A 104 -15.47 0.16 9.26
CA LEU A 104 -16.69 0.83 9.71
C LEU A 104 -17.91 0.08 9.16
#